data_AF-A0A2G6DAM4-F1
#
_entry.id   AF-A0A2G6DAM4-F1
#
_cell.length_a   1.000
_cell.length_b   1.000
_cell.length_c   1.000
_cell.angle_alpha   90.00
_cell.angle_beta   90.00
_cell.angle_gamma   90.00
#
_symmetry.space_group_name_H-M   'P 1'
#
loop_
_entity.id
_entity.type
_entity.pdbx_description
1 polymer ?
#
loop_
_entity_poly.entity_id
_entity_poly.type
_entity_poly.pdbx_seq_one_letter_code
_entity_poly.pdbx_strand_id
1 'polypeptide(L)'
;MTPQTTRSRLAKWENLTNCADAYYNDKQYETSAFFHKAALASLGQTEVLHQSTSEMTKSLITITYLNLARVYTAMRNTEYANELFENARLMQPALNLLGKRPHTL
;
A
#
# COMPACT_ATOMS: atom_id res chain seq x y z
N MET A 1 10.19 13.23 -16.26
CA MET A 1 10.78 12.09 -15.54
C MET A 1 11.32 11.09 -16.56
N THR A 2 12.58 10.67 -16.44
CA THR A 2 13.20 9.71 -17.37
C THR A 2 12.76 8.27 -17.02
N PRO A 3 12.58 7.36 -17.99
CA PRO A 3 12.12 5.98 -17.75
C PRO A 3 12.98 5.17 -16.74
N GLN A 4 14.25 5.55 -16.58
CA GLN A 4 15.21 4.91 -15.69
C GLN A 4 14.83 5.03 -14.21
N THR A 5 14.23 6.15 -13.79
CA THR A 5 13.91 6.40 -12.38
C THR A 5 12.65 5.66 -11.93
N THR A 6 11.66 5.48 -12.83
CA THR A 6 10.45 4.70 -12.55
C THR A 6 10.75 3.21 -12.36
N ARG A 7 11.58 2.62 -13.24
CA ARG A 7 12.00 1.21 -13.10
C ARG A 7 12.78 0.97 -11.81
N SER A 8 13.64 1.91 -11.43
CA SER A 8 14.41 1.85 -10.18
C SER A 8 13.50 1.92 -8.93
N ARG A 9 12.47 2.76 -8.95
CA ARG A 9 11.47 2.85 -7.85
C ARG A 9 10.65 1.57 -7.71
N LEU A 10 10.21 0.98 -8.82
CA LEU A 10 9.46 -0.28 -8.80
C LEU A 10 10.29 -1.43 -8.23
N ALA A 11 11.51 -1.63 -8.74
CA ALA A 11 12.40 -2.68 -8.24
C ALA A 11 12.73 -2.49 -6.74
N LYS A 12 12.88 -1.24 -6.30
CA LYS A 12 13.06 -0.93 -4.88
C LYS A 12 11.82 -1.29 -4.05
N TRP A 13 10.62 -0.95 -4.52
CA TRP A 13 9.36 -1.31 -3.86
C TRP A 13 9.18 -2.83 -3.75
N GLU A 14 9.47 -3.57 -4.82
CA GLU A 14 9.38 -5.04 -4.85
C GLU A 14 10.31 -5.66 -3.81
N ASN A 15 11.58 -5.25 -3.79
CA ASN A 15 12.55 -5.78 -2.83
C ASN A 15 12.14 -5.48 -1.38
N LEU A 16 11.68 -4.26 -1.09
CA LEU A 16 11.24 -3.89 0.25
C LEU A 16 10.00 -4.67 0.69
N THR A 17 9.06 -4.91 -0.22
CA THR A 17 7.83 -5.68 0.06
C THR A 17 8.18 -7.14 0.31
N ASN A 18 9.07 -7.73 -0.47
CA ASN A 18 9.55 -9.10 -0.25
C ASN A 18 10.24 -9.25 1.12
N CYS A 19 11.06 -8.28 1.53
CA CYS A 19 11.63 -8.26 2.88
C CYS A 19 10.53 -8.20 3.94
N ALA A 20 9.55 -7.30 3.78
CA ALA A 20 8.45 -7.15 4.73
C ALA A 20 7.64 -8.44 4.90
N ASP A 21 7.35 -9.13 3.79
CA ASP A 21 6.61 -10.40 3.78
C ASP A 21 7.41 -11.52 4.47
N ALA A 22 8.72 -11.58 4.27
CA ALA A 22 9.59 -12.52 4.97
C ALA A 22 9.54 -12.30 6.49
N TYR A 23 9.70 -11.05 6.93
CA TYR A 23 9.61 -10.71 8.36
C TYR A 23 8.20 -10.93 8.94
N TYR A 24 7.13 -10.76 8.14
CA TYR A 24 5.77 -11.09 8.56
C TYR A 24 5.61 -12.58 8.84
N ASN A 25 6.12 -13.43 7.94
CA ASN A 25 6.07 -14.88 8.09
C ASN A 25 6.86 -15.37 9.31
N ASP A 26 7.96 -14.68 9.63
CA ASP A 26 8.76 -14.89 10.83
C ASP A 26 8.15 -14.27 12.10
N LYS A 27 6.95 -13.68 12.00
CA LYS A 27 6.23 -12.98 13.07
C LYS A 27 6.98 -11.77 13.66
N GLN A 28 7.98 -11.26 12.95
CA GLN A 28 8.70 -10.03 13.28
C GLN A 28 7.92 -8.82 12.74
N TYR A 29 6.76 -8.57 13.34
CA TYR A 29 5.77 -7.62 12.81
C TYR A 29 6.25 -6.18 12.78
N GLU A 30 7.06 -5.74 13.74
CA GLU A 30 7.60 -4.37 13.77
C GLU A 30 8.58 -4.13 12.62
N THR A 31 9.46 -5.11 12.35
CA THR A 31 10.38 -5.10 11.22
C THR A 31 9.63 -5.17 9.90
N SER A 32 8.61 -6.03 9.81
CA SER A 32 7.72 -6.09 8.63
C SER A 32 7.05 -4.73 8.36
N ALA A 33 6.51 -4.09 9.39
CA ALA A 33 5.90 -2.75 9.28
C ALA A 33 6.91 -1.70 8.81
N PHE A 34 8.15 -1.74 9.32
CA PHE A 34 9.23 -0.86 8.87
C PHE A 34 9.47 -0.99 7.35
N PHE A 35 9.60 -2.21 6.84
CA PHE A 35 9.86 -2.44 5.43
C PHE A 35 8.68 -2.05 4.52
N HIS A 36 7.44 -2.31 4.92
CA HIS A 36 6.27 -1.83 4.17
C HIS A 36 6.19 -0.29 4.16
N LYS A 37 6.53 0.40 5.25
CA LYS A 37 6.61 1.88 5.27
C LYS A 37 7.71 2.41 4.34
N ALA A 38 8.87 1.75 4.32
CA ALA A 38 9.93 2.08 3.38
C ALA A 38 9.50 1.84 1.91
N ALA A 39 8.74 0.77 1.66
CA ALA A 39 8.18 0.48 0.34
C ALA A 39 7.22 1.62 -0.11
N LEU A 40 6.31 2.08 0.76
CA LEU A 40 5.46 3.25 0.50
C LEU A 40 6.27 4.52 0.20
N ALA A 41 7.32 4.78 0.97
CA ALA A 41 8.18 5.94 0.74
C ALA A 41 8.87 5.88 -0.64
N SER A 42 9.27 4.68 -1.10
CA SER A 42 9.89 4.50 -2.42
C SER A 42 8.94 4.74 -3.60
N LEU A 43 7.65 4.51 -3.40
CA LEU A 43 6.58 4.87 -4.34
C LEU A 43 6.28 6.36 -4.34
N GLY A 44 6.88 7.15 -3.43
CA GLY A 44 6.81 8.61 -3.41
C GLY A 44 5.56 9.15 -2.75
N GLN A 45 5.20 8.66 -1.56
CA GLN A 45 4.15 9.27 -0.75
C GLN A 45 4.36 10.74 -0.37
N THR A 46 5.52 11.33 -0.62
CA THR A 46 5.68 12.80 -0.61
C THR A 46 4.99 13.51 -1.79
N GLU A 47 4.50 12.78 -2.81
CA GLU A 47 3.87 13.32 -4.04
C GLU A 47 2.41 12.83 -4.25
N VAL A 48 1.80 12.08 -3.31
CA VAL A 48 0.55 11.33 -3.56
C VAL A 48 -0.74 12.18 -3.57
N LEU A 49 -0.65 13.51 -3.51
CA LEU A 49 -1.80 14.40 -3.72
C LEU A 49 -1.88 15.01 -5.13
N HIS A 50 -1.01 14.62 -6.07
CA HIS A 50 -1.11 15.08 -7.46
C HIS A 50 -1.82 14.07 -8.37
N GLN A 51 -2.77 14.59 -9.16
CA GLN A 51 -3.60 13.91 -10.16
C GLN A 51 -2.81 13.17 -11.27
N SER A 52 -1.48 13.26 -11.28
CA SER A 52 -0.56 12.67 -12.25
C SER A 52 0.02 11.30 -11.83
N THR A 53 -0.37 10.76 -10.68
CA THR A 53 0.08 9.43 -10.24
C THR A 53 -0.51 8.34 -11.12
N SER A 54 0.34 7.51 -11.75
CA SER A 54 -0.12 6.43 -12.63
C SER A 54 -1.02 5.43 -11.89
N GLU A 55 -2.00 4.85 -12.58
CA GLU A 55 -2.89 3.82 -12.01
C GLU A 55 -2.09 2.63 -11.43
N MET A 56 -0.97 2.27 -12.07
CA MET A 56 -0.06 1.25 -11.54
C MET A 56 0.49 1.66 -10.17
N THR A 57 1.00 2.90 -10.03
CA THR A 57 1.52 3.39 -8.75
C THR A 57 0.44 3.42 -7.67
N LYS A 58 -0.80 3.82 -8.00
CA LYS A 58 -1.94 3.76 -7.06
C LYS A 58 -2.21 2.34 -6.59
N SER A 59 -2.20 1.37 -7.51
CA SER A 59 -2.38 -0.05 -7.17
C SER A 59 -1.30 -0.57 -6.22
N LEU A 60 -0.03 -0.21 -6.45
CA LEU A 60 1.07 -0.61 -5.58
C LEU A 60 0.95 0.04 -4.18
N ILE A 61 0.55 1.31 -4.11
CA ILE A 61 0.29 1.99 -2.84
C ILE A 61 -0.86 1.29 -2.09
N THR A 62 -1.98 0.98 -2.77
CA THR A 62 -3.11 0.26 -2.18
C THR A 62 -2.69 -1.09 -1.60
N ILE A 63 -1.97 -1.91 -2.38
CA ILE A 63 -1.50 -3.23 -1.93
C ILE A 63 -0.62 -3.08 -0.69
N THR A 64 0.27 -2.09 -0.68
CA THR A 64 1.18 -1.87 0.46
C THR A 64 0.42 -1.41 1.71
N TYR A 65 -0.60 -0.57 1.56
CA TYR A 65 -1.48 -0.20 2.68
C TYR A 65 -2.23 -1.41 3.25
N LEU A 66 -2.76 -2.29 2.40
CA LEU A 66 -3.44 -3.51 2.83
C LEU A 66 -2.50 -4.46 3.58
N ASN A 67 -1.26 -4.63 3.09
CA ASN A 67 -0.27 -5.47 3.76
C ASN A 67 0.16 -4.86 5.10
N LEU A 68 0.37 -3.54 5.17
CA LEU A 68 0.66 -2.88 6.43
C LEU A 68 -0.51 -2.99 7.43
N ALA A 69 -1.76 -2.90 6.96
CA ALA A 69 -2.95 -3.10 7.79
C ALA A 69 -3.01 -4.53 8.37
N ARG A 70 -2.65 -5.54 7.57
CA ARG A 70 -2.52 -6.94 8.02
C ARG A 70 -1.46 -7.08 9.11
N VAL A 71 -0.31 -6.43 8.96
CA VAL A 71 0.75 -6.42 9.98
C VAL A 71 0.25 -5.80 11.29
N TYR A 72 -0.40 -4.64 11.22
CA TYR A 72 -0.93 -3.99 12.42
C TYR A 72 -2.08 -4.75 13.07
N THR A 73 -2.87 -5.48 12.29
CA THR A 73 -3.87 -6.43 12.80
C THR A 73 -3.19 -7.56 13.59
N ALA A 74 -2.10 -8.12 13.07
CA ALA A 74 -1.32 -9.15 13.78
C ALA A 74 -0.69 -8.62 15.08
N MET A 75 -0.33 -7.32 15.11
CA MET A 75 0.12 -6.60 16.31
C MET A 75 -1.02 -6.19 17.26
N ARG A 76 -2.29 -6.51 16.95
CA ARG A 76 -3.49 -6.06 17.68
C ARG A 76 -3.69 -4.55 17.72
N ASN A 77 -3.02 -3.80 16.86
CA ASN A 77 -3.26 -2.37 16.66
C ASN A 77 -4.36 -2.19 15.61
N THR A 78 -5.60 -2.46 16.03
CA THR A 78 -6.78 -2.45 15.15
C THR A 78 -7.16 -1.05 14.69
N GLU A 79 -6.93 -0.02 15.51
CA GLU A 79 -7.17 1.37 15.16
C GLU A 79 -6.32 1.78 13.95
N TYR A 80 -5.01 1.57 14.02
CA TYR A 80 -4.12 1.93 12.93
C TYR A 80 -4.30 1.03 11.69
N ALA A 81 -4.66 -0.24 11.88
CA ALA A 81 -5.03 -1.10 10.76
C ALA A 81 -6.24 -0.56 9.98
N ASN A 82 -7.27 -0.05 10.68
CA ASN A 82 -8.44 0.54 10.05
C ASN A 82 -8.11 1.82 9.28
N GLU A 83 -7.25 2.68 9.80
CA GLU A 83 -6.77 3.86 9.07
C GLU A 83 -6.07 3.48 7.76
N LEU A 84 -5.27 2.42 7.78
CA LEU A 84 -4.58 1.92 6.60
C LEU A 84 -5.55 1.31 5.57
N PHE A 85 -6.61 0.61 6.02
CA PHE A 85 -7.68 0.15 5.14
C PHE A 85 -8.41 1.32 4.47
N GLU A 86 -8.70 2.40 5.21
CA GLU A 86 -9.32 3.60 4.63
C GLU A 86 -8.40 4.29 3.62
N ASN A 87 -7.10 4.40 3.93
CA ASN A 87 -6.12 4.93 2.99
C ASN A 87 -6.04 4.09 1.70
N ALA A 88 -6.07 2.76 1.81
CA ALA A 88 -6.13 1.86 0.66
C ALA A 88 -7.40 2.11 -0.19
N ARG A 89 -8.55 2.31 0.46
CA ARG A 89 -9.85 2.58 -0.18
C ARG A 89 -9.87 3.90 -0.94
N LEU A 90 -9.24 4.95 -0.39
CA LEU A 90 -9.17 6.27 -1.02
C LEU A 90 -8.31 6.26 -2.30
N MET A 91 -7.30 5.40 -2.38
CA MET A 91 -6.40 5.32 -3.54
C MET A 91 -7.03 4.66 -4.77
N GLN A 92 -8.08 3.84 -4.59
CA GLN A 92 -8.83 3.22 -5.69
C GLN A 92 -10.33 3.42 -5.49
N PRO A 93 -10.90 4.57 -5.91
CA PRO A 93 -12.33 4.81 -5.84
C PRO A 93 -13.16 3.79 -6.62
N ALA A 94 -12.58 3.12 -7.63
CA ALA A 94 -13.24 2.06 -8.40
C ALA A 94 -13.60 0.82 -7.55
N LEU A 95 -12.87 0.54 -6.46
CA LEU A 95 -13.27 -0.50 -5.48
C LEU A 95 -14.56 -0.11 -4.73
N ASN A 96 -14.93 1.18 -4.65
CA ASN A 96 -16.21 1.60 -4.08
C ASN A 96 -17.41 1.28 -5.00
N LEU A 97 -17.20 1.06 -6.30
CA LEU A 97 -18.29 0.78 -7.25
C LEU A 97 -18.72 -0.69 -7.26
N LEU A 98 -17.87 -1.62 -6.81
CA LEU A 98 -18.25 -3.03 -6.64
C LEU A 98 -19.12 -3.25 -5.39
N GLY A 99 -19.06 -2.35 -4.40
CA GLY A 99 -19.92 -2.34 -3.21
C GLY A 99 -21.25 -1.59 -3.38
N LYS A 100 -21.40 -0.79 -4.45
CA LYS A 100 -22.65 -0.13 -4.82
C LYS A 100 -23.15 -0.69 -6.13
N ARG A 101 -23.66 -1.93 -6.12
CA ARG A 101 -24.59 -2.32 -7.18
C ARG A 101 -25.74 -1.30 -7.13
N PRO A 102 -26.13 -0.67 -8.24
CA PRO A 102 -27.35 0.10 -8.24
C PRO A 102 -28.48 -0.88 -7.92
N HIS A 103 -29.18 -0.67 -6.81
CA HIS A 103 -30.53 -1.19 -6.70
C HIS A 103 -31.34 -0.42 -7.74
N THR A 104 -31.40 -0.97 -8.95
CA THR A 104 -32.43 -0.63 -9.92
C THR A 104 -33.77 -1.01 -9.31
N LEU A 105 -34.59 0.01 -9.05
CA LEU A 105 -36.05 -0.09 -9.10
C LEU A 105 -36.51 0.89 -10.19
#